data_AF-A0A923PRF8-F1
#
_entry.id   AF-A0A923PRF8-F1
#
_cell.length_a   1.000
_cell.length_b   1.000
_cell.length_c   1.000
_cell.angle_alpha   90.00
_cell.angle_beta   90.00
_cell.angle_gamma   90.00
#
_symmetry.space_group_name_H-M   'P 1'
#
loop_
_entity.id
_entity.type
_entity.pdbx_description
1 polymer ?
#
loop_
_entity_poly.entity_id
_entity_poly.type
_entity_poly.pdbx_seq_one_letter_code
_entity_poly.pdbx_strand_id
1 'polypeptide(L)'
;MKITPFFFFGGLLGLLLVAACTTDPILPASGIIPEDPIVIDPGENNPCPEGTISFQYQILPIMVASCGYSGCHDRASHRDGVVLVDYASVLREVRPGNANRSDLYESITENGDDLMPEPPAQPLTTTQKNVIRDWINQGAKNTDCGVPCDPSVFTFSGQIFPMLQDYCAGCHGNNRQDGGVNLSSHANILATVRNGTLLGAIRQEPSFASMPPLGSALSECRVAQVRNWIEAGAPNN
;
A
#
# COMPACT_ATOMS: atom_id res chain seq x y z
N MET A 1 -11.94 70.95 3.93
CA MET A 1 -13.12 71.45 4.69
C MET A 1 -14.30 71.52 3.73
N LYS A 2 -15.50 71.15 4.21
CA LYS A 2 -16.79 70.83 3.52
C LYS A 2 -16.91 69.31 3.26
N ILE A 3 -17.52 68.48 4.13
CA ILE A 3 -18.82 68.45 4.86
C ILE A 3 -20.03 68.20 3.93
N THR A 4 -20.40 66.89 3.84
CA THR A 4 -21.72 66.15 3.85
C THR A 4 -23.04 66.84 3.41
N PRO A 5 -24.07 66.14 2.86
CA PRO A 5 -25.03 65.26 3.60
C PRO A 5 -25.45 63.94 2.87
N PHE A 6 -25.75 62.81 3.56
CA PHE A 6 -27.06 62.34 4.09
C PHE A 6 -28.14 62.07 3.01
N PHE A 7 -28.99 61.04 2.97
CA PHE A 7 -29.37 59.84 3.75
C PHE A 7 -30.54 59.17 2.97
N PHE A 8 -30.78 57.85 3.05
CA PHE A 8 -32.13 57.19 3.05
C PHE A 8 -31.94 55.67 3.18
N PHE A 9 -32.11 55.05 4.36
CA PHE A 9 -33.34 54.48 4.94
C PHE A 9 -34.05 53.41 4.10
N GLY A 10 -33.92 52.16 4.52
CA GLY A 10 -34.75 51.03 4.11
C GLY A 10 -34.59 49.88 5.11
N GLY A 11 -35.45 49.84 6.13
CA GLY A 11 -35.53 48.74 7.08
C GLY A 11 -36.80 47.91 6.88
N LEU A 12 -36.73 46.62 7.22
CA LEU A 12 -37.83 45.77 7.71
C LEU A 12 -37.20 44.43 8.17
N LEU A 13 -37.20 44.11 9.47
CA LEU A 13 -38.15 43.20 10.15
C LEU A 13 -38.17 41.80 9.49
N GLY A 14 -37.72 40.70 10.06
CA GLY A 14 -37.65 40.25 11.45
C GLY A 14 -38.32 38.88 11.51
N LEU A 15 -37.61 37.81 11.91
CA LEU A 15 -38.24 36.59 12.44
C LEU A 15 -37.23 35.78 13.26
N LEU A 16 -37.56 35.58 14.54
CA LEU A 16 -37.00 34.58 15.44
C LEU A 16 -37.19 33.18 14.83
N LEU A 17 -36.27 32.25 15.11
CA LEU A 17 -36.59 30.99 15.79
C LEU A 17 -35.35 30.09 16.02
N VAL A 18 -35.22 29.71 17.29
CA VAL A 18 -34.53 28.56 17.92
C VAL A 18 -33.05 28.30 17.66
N ALA A 19 -32.28 28.46 18.74
CA ALA A 19 -31.08 27.69 19.01
C ALA A 19 -31.39 26.19 18.88
N ALA A 20 -30.71 25.53 17.95
CA ALA A 20 -30.56 24.09 17.95
C ALA A 20 -29.10 23.80 18.31
N CYS A 21 -28.87 23.30 19.52
CA CYS A 21 -27.65 22.59 19.84
C CYS A 21 -27.58 21.39 18.90
N THR A 22 -26.60 21.35 18.00
CA THR A 22 -26.28 20.12 17.29
C THR A 22 -25.80 19.15 18.36
N THR A 23 -26.61 18.14 18.69
CA THR A 23 -26.11 16.99 19.42
C THR A 23 -25.14 16.29 18.48
N ASP A 24 -23.87 16.20 18.89
CA ASP A 24 -22.87 15.42 18.16
C ASP A 24 -23.42 14.01 17.88
N PRO A 25 -23.15 13.44 16.69
CA PRO A 25 -23.55 12.08 16.43
C PRO A 25 -22.92 11.16 17.48
N ILE A 26 -23.78 10.48 18.22
CA ILE A 26 -23.40 9.43 19.17
C ILE A 26 -22.77 8.32 18.33
N LEU A 27 -21.44 8.26 18.30
CA LEU A 27 -20.71 7.09 17.83
C LEU A 27 -21.02 5.93 18.77
N PRO A 28 -21.46 4.77 18.28
CA PRO A 28 -21.57 3.60 19.12
C PRO A 28 -20.17 3.23 19.64
N ALA A 29 -20.02 3.28 20.96
CA ALA A 29 -18.88 2.73 21.67
C ALA A 29 -18.90 1.21 21.54
N SER A 30 -18.18 0.68 20.56
CA SER A 30 -17.67 -0.68 20.52
C SER A 30 -16.41 -0.64 19.67
N GLY A 31 -15.26 -0.82 20.35
CA GLY A 31 -13.95 -0.45 19.84
C GLY A 31 -13.49 -1.21 18.61
N ILE A 32 -12.96 -0.45 17.65
CA ILE A 32 -11.90 -0.86 16.74
C ILE A 32 -10.91 0.31 16.71
N ILE A 33 -9.64 0.04 17.02
CA ILE A 33 -8.54 1.00 16.97
C ILE A 33 -8.36 1.44 15.51
N PRO A 34 -8.12 2.73 15.20
CA PRO A 34 -7.67 3.11 13.86
C PRO A 34 -6.22 2.66 13.71
N GLU A 35 -6.00 1.47 13.16
CA GLU A 35 -4.71 1.15 12.56
C GLU A 35 -4.72 1.63 11.10
N ASP A 36 -3.64 2.29 10.68
CA ASP A 36 -3.44 2.81 9.33
C ASP A 36 -3.83 1.78 8.25
N PRO A 37 -4.36 2.22 7.10
CA PRO A 37 -5.04 1.33 6.18
C PRO A 37 -4.06 0.35 5.53
N ILE A 38 -4.25 -0.93 5.85
CA ILE A 38 -3.76 -2.05 5.05
C ILE A 38 -4.59 -2.06 3.74
N VAL A 39 -4.12 -1.42 2.67
CA VAL A 39 -4.75 -1.55 1.34
C VAL A 39 -3.99 -2.59 0.55
N ILE A 40 -4.53 -3.80 0.55
CA ILE A 40 -3.93 -4.93 -0.14
C ILE A 40 -4.73 -5.27 -1.41
N ASP A 41 -4.09 -5.46 -2.57
CA ASP A 41 -4.60 -5.43 -3.97
C ASP A 41 -5.16 -6.75 -4.33
N PRO A 42 -6.45 -6.90 -4.13
CA PRO A 42 -7.24 -7.69 -5.05
C PRO A 42 -7.84 -7.21 -6.36
N GLY A 43 -7.88 -8.03 -7.41
CA GLY A 43 -8.77 -7.76 -8.54
C GLY A 43 -10.27 -7.68 -8.19
N GLU A 44 -11.00 -6.77 -8.88
CA GLU A 44 -12.47 -6.63 -8.84
C GLU A 44 -13.24 -7.93 -9.15
N ASN A 45 -12.65 -8.80 -9.99
CA ASN A 45 -13.33 -10.00 -10.50
C ASN A 45 -13.14 -11.25 -9.63
N ASN A 46 -12.36 -11.16 -8.55
CA ASN A 46 -12.11 -12.29 -7.67
C ASN A 46 -11.94 -11.87 -6.20
N PRO A 47 -12.96 -11.27 -5.55
CA PRO A 47 -12.87 -10.85 -4.15
C PRO A 47 -12.42 -11.98 -3.22
N CYS A 48 -11.43 -11.72 -2.37
CA CYS A 48 -11.08 -12.53 -1.23
C CYS A 48 -12.29 -12.61 -0.30
N PRO A 49 -12.58 -13.81 0.24
CA PRO A 49 -13.47 -13.92 1.37
C PRO A 49 -13.00 -12.99 2.50
N GLU A 50 -13.96 -12.45 3.25
CA GLU A 50 -13.67 -11.51 4.34
C GLU A 50 -12.57 -12.05 5.27
N GLY A 51 -11.59 -11.20 5.57
CA GLY A 51 -10.43 -11.53 6.41
C GLY A 51 -9.38 -12.43 5.78
N THR A 52 -9.55 -12.90 4.53
CA THR A 52 -8.54 -13.72 3.85
C THR A 52 -7.36 -12.88 3.38
N ILE A 53 -6.15 -13.34 3.69
CA ILE A 53 -4.90 -12.73 3.22
C ILE A 53 -4.45 -13.46 1.94
N SER A 54 -4.33 -12.73 0.84
CA SER A 54 -3.72 -13.20 -0.41
C SER A 54 -2.20 -13.40 -0.33
N PHE A 55 -1.71 -14.60 -0.62
CA PHE A 55 -0.27 -14.79 -0.78
C PHE A 55 0.30 -13.96 -1.94
N GLN A 56 -0.33 -14.02 -3.12
CA GLN A 56 0.19 -13.40 -4.34
C GLN A 56 0.29 -11.87 -4.25
N TYR A 57 -0.66 -11.25 -3.55
CA TYR A 57 -0.77 -9.80 -3.50
C TYR A 57 -0.37 -9.16 -2.17
N GLN A 58 -0.40 -9.90 -1.05
CA GLN A 58 -0.07 -9.36 0.28
C GLN A 58 1.31 -9.79 0.74
N ILE A 59 1.66 -11.06 0.50
CA ILE A 59 2.83 -11.68 1.13
C ILE A 59 4.01 -11.69 0.20
N LEU A 60 3.83 -12.18 -1.02
CA LEU A 60 4.92 -12.30 -1.99
C LEU A 60 5.61 -10.95 -2.29
N PRO A 61 4.90 -9.82 -2.45
CA PRO A 61 5.54 -8.52 -2.64
C PRO A 61 6.46 -8.12 -1.48
N ILE A 62 6.05 -8.38 -0.24
CA ILE A 62 6.87 -8.14 0.95
C ILE A 62 8.12 -9.02 0.91
N MET A 63 7.95 -10.32 0.61
CA MET A 63 9.06 -11.27 0.54
C MET A 63 10.10 -10.85 -0.50
N VAL A 64 9.69 -10.55 -1.74
CA VAL A 64 10.64 -10.22 -2.82
C VAL A 64 11.32 -8.86 -2.61
N ALA A 65 10.59 -7.88 -2.06
CA ALA A 65 11.13 -6.54 -1.88
C ALA A 65 12.10 -6.46 -0.71
N SER A 66 11.79 -7.15 0.39
CA SER A 66 12.57 -7.08 1.63
C SER A 66 13.60 -8.20 1.80
N CYS A 67 13.44 -9.34 1.11
CA CYS A 67 14.29 -10.52 1.34
C CYS A 67 14.76 -11.18 0.04
N GLY A 68 13.84 -11.42 -0.90
CA GLY A 68 14.03 -12.22 -2.11
C GLY A 68 14.71 -11.48 -3.27
N TYR A 69 15.83 -10.81 -3.00
CA TYR A 69 16.60 -10.08 -4.02
C TYR A 69 18.07 -10.51 -4.07
N SER A 70 18.74 -10.13 -5.15
CA SER A 70 20.15 -10.48 -5.42
C SER A 70 21.06 -10.09 -4.25
N GLY A 71 21.84 -11.05 -3.77
CA GLY A 71 22.72 -10.96 -2.61
C GLY A 71 22.07 -11.34 -1.28
N CYS A 72 20.77 -11.66 -1.27
CA CYS A 72 19.99 -12.02 -0.08
C CYS A 72 19.30 -13.37 -0.24
N HIS A 73 17.97 -13.47 -0.41
CA HIS A 73 17.22 -14.74 -0.48
C HIS A 73 16.55 -14.96 -1.84
N ASP A 74 17.23 -14.61 -2.93
CA ASP A 74 16.78 -14.88 -4.31
C ASP A 74 17.19 -16.29 -4.80
N ARG A 75 16.82 -16.69 -6.02
CA ARG A 75 17.17 -18.03 -6.51
C ARG A 75 18.66 -18.24 -6.75
N ALA A 76 19.39 -17.20 -7.14
CA ALA A 76 20.74 -17.35 -7.67
C ALA A 76 21.83 -17.18 -6.60
N SER A 77 21.58 -16.30 -5.63
CA SER A 77 22.55 -15.86 -4.64
C SER A 77 22.03 -16.01 -3.21
N HIS A 78 21.02 -16.86 -3.00
CA HIS A 78 20.42 -17.07 -1.68
C HIS A 78 21.46 -17.37 -0.59
N ARG A 79 21.31 -16.71 0.56
CA ARG A 79 22.01 -17.05 1.79
C ARG A 79 21.30 -18.18 2.52
N ASP A 80 22.10 -18.98 3.22
CA ASP A 80 21.65 -20.07 4.12
C ASP A 80 20.69 -21.10 3.49
N GLY A 81 20.70 -21.21 2.16
CA GLY A 81 19.82 -22.13 1.42
C GLY A 81 18.34 -21.69 1.39
N VAL A 82 18.05 -20.46 1.82
CA VAL A 82 16.69 -19.90 1.94
C VAL A 82 16.33 -19.08 0.70
N VAL A 83 15.25 -19.44 0.03
CA VAL A 83 14.73 -18.76 -1.16
C VAL A 83 13.34 -18.22 -0.88
N LEU A 84 13.09 -16.93 -1.13
CA LEU A 84 11.85 -16.24 -0.75
C LEU A 84 11.17 -15.53 -1.93
N VAL A 85 11.29 -16.09 -3.14
CA VAL A 85 10.80 -15.45 -4.38
C VAL A 85 9.53 -16.08 -4.97
N ASP A 86 9.00 -17.12 -4.34
CA ASP A 86 7.78 -17.80 -4.79
C ASP A 86 7.10 -18.52 -3.63
N TYR A 87 5.86 -18.95 -3.84
CA TYR A 87 5.07 -19.67 -2.84
C TYR A 87 5.75 -20.92 -2.30
N ALA A 88 6.26 -21.78 -3.18
CA ALA A 88 6.80 -23.07 -2.79
C ALA A 88 8.02 -22.92 -1.90
N SER A 89 8.85 -21.92 -2.18
CA SER A 89 10.08 -21.62 -1.46
C SER A 89 9.77 -20.93 -0.13
N VAL A 90 8.86 -19.95 -0.11
CA VAL A 90 8.41 -19.30 1.14
C VAL A 90 7.75 -20.31 2.08
N LEU A 91 6.95 -21.25 1.55
CA LEU A 91 6.27 -22.26 2.36
C LEU A 91 7.24 -23.21 3.08
N ARG A 92 8.48 -23.37 2.60
CA ARG A 92 9.49 -24.20 3.29
C ARG A 92 9.90 -23.62 4.64
N GLU A 93 9.83 -22.30 4.78
CA GLU A 93 10.20 -21.56 5.99
C GLU A 93 9.00 -21.33 6.93
N VAL A 94 7.84 -21.92 6.61
CA VAL A 94 6.57 -21.66 7.27
C VAL A 94 5.97 -22.96 7.77
N ARG A 95 5.41 -22.92 8.99
CA ARG A 95 4.49 -23.95 9.50
C ARG A 95 3.06 -23.43 9.39
N PRO A 96 2.28 -23.90 8.40
CA PRO A 96 0.89 -23.48 8.23
C PRO A 96 0.08 -23.61 9.53
N GLY A 97 -0.60 -22.53 9.90
CA GLY A 97 -1.42 -22.45 11.10
C GLY A 97 -0.66 -22.10 12.38
N ASN A 98 0.67 -21.89 12.33
CA ASN A 98 1.45 -21.56 13.52
C ASN A 98 2.66 -20.66 13.22
N ALA A 99 2.42 -19.34 13.24
CA ALA A 99 3.47 -18.33 13.07
C ALA A 99 4.58 -18.47 14.11
N ASN A 100 4.25 -18.77 15.37
CA ASN A 100 5.22 -18.90 16.46
C ASN A 100 6.15 -20.13 16.32
N ARG A 101 5.91 -20.99 15.34
CA ARG A 101 6.78 -22.13 15.01
C ARG A 101 7.32 -22.09 13.58
N SER A 102 7.19 -20.94 12.92
CA SER A 102 7.65 -20.74 11.55
C SER A 102 8.96 -19.97 11.57
N ASP A 103 10.00 -20.56 11.00
CA ASP A 103 11.35 -19.99 10.93
C ASP A 103 11.31 -18.59 10.29
N LEU A 104 10.50 -18.41 9.22
CA LEU A 104 10.27 -17.09 8.60
C LEU A 104 9.79 -16.03 9.60
N TYR A 105 8.85 -16.38 10.47
CA TYR A 105 8.25 -15.41 11.39
C TYR A 105 9.16 -15.13 12.59
N GLU A 106 9.88 -16.15 13.04
CA GLU A 106 10.94 -16.03 14.05
C GLU A 106 12.00 -15.02 13.58
N SER A 107 12.63 -15.24 12.42
CA SER A 107 13.71 -14.37 11.93
C SER A 107 13.31 -12.90 11.73
N ILE A 108 12.05 -12.61 11.35
CA ILE A 108 11.60 -11.21 11.20
C ILE A 108 11.16 -10.56 12.52
N THR A 109 11.06 -11.32 13.62
CA THR A 109 10.67 -10.82 14.96
C THR A 109 11.77 -10.94 16.01
N GLU A 110 12.88 -11.61 15.68
CA GLU A 110 14.08 -11.67 16.51
C GLU A 110 14.75 -10.31 16.72
N ASN A 111 15.83 -10.30 17.50
CA ASN A 111 16.62 -9.12 17.81
C ASN A 111 18.10 -9.40 17.58
N GLY A 112 18.89 -8.35 17.34
CA GLY A 112 20.33 -8.48 17.18
C GLY A 112 20.71 -9.08 15.83
N ASP A 113 21.71 -9.95 15.84
CA ASP A 113 22.35 -10.46 14.63
C ASP A 113 21.45 -11.45 13.85
N ASP A 114 20.46 -12.05 14.51
CA ASP A 114 19.53 -13.00 13.89
C ASP A 114 18.31 -12.32 13.23
N LEU A 115 18.13 -11.00 13.45
CA LEU A 115 17.02 -10.24 12.86
C LEU A 115 17.19 -10.09 11.33
N MET A 116 16.17 -10.53 10.60
CA MET A 116 16.05 -10.35 9.16
C MET A 116 15.01 -9.27 8.77
N PRO A 117 15.29 -8.46 7.72
CA PRO A 117 16.55 -8.41 6.98
C PRO A 117 17.68 -7.74 7.80
N GLU A 118 18.92 -8.21 7.61
CA GLU A 118 20.12 -7.66 8.26
C GLU A 118 20.34 -6.18 7.91
N PRO A 119 20.89 -5.36 8.83
CA PRO A 119 21.39 -4.02 8.50
C PRO A 119 22.36 -4.05 7.31
N PRO A 120 22.31 -3.09 6.38
CA PRO A 120 21.62 -1.79 6.47
C PRO A 120 20.16 -1.79 5.99
N ALA A 121 19.60 -2.95 5.63
CA ALA A 121 18.19 -3.03 5.29
C ALA A 121 17.33 -2.65 6.50
N GLN A 122 16.18 -2.03 6.26
CA GLN A 122 15.27 -1.68 7.35
C GLN A 122 14.45 -2.90 7.75
N PRO A 123 14.25 -3.13 9.04
CA PRO A 123 13.30 -4.14 9.51
C PRO A 123 11.91 -3.90 8.93
N LEU A 124 11.16 -4.98 8.73
CA LEU A 124 9.75 -4.89 8.34
C LEU A 124 8.97 -4.06 9.36
N THR A 125 7.96 -3.34 8.87
CA THR A 125 7.04 -2.59 9.75
C THR A 125 6.18 -3.55 10.57
N THR A 126 5.65 -3.08 11.70
CA THR A 126 4.72 -3.87 12.53
C THR A 126 3.53 -4.39 11.69
N THR A 127 3.00 -3.57 10.80
CA THR A 127 1.91 -3.94 9.88
C THR A 127 2.31 -5.07 8.93
N GLN A 128 3.51 -5.00 8.33
CA GLN A 128 4.03 -6.07 7.48
C GLN A 128 4.24 -7.37 8.25
N LYS A 129 4.78 -7.29 9.48
CA LYS A 129 4.92 -8.47 10.35
C LYS A 129 3.55 -9.06 10.71
N ASN A 130 2.57 -8.23 11.05
CA ASN A 130 1.21 -8.67 11.38
C ASN A 130 0.54 -9.40 10.20
N VAL A 131 0.62 -8.87 8.97
CA VAL A 131 0.00 -9.54 7.81
C VAL A 131 0.68 -10.89 7.49
N ILE A 132 2.00 -11.00 7.66
CA ILE A 132 2.71 -12.27 7.53
C ILE A 132 2.25 -13.26 8.60
N ARG A 133 2.20 -12.84 9.87
CA ARG A 133 1.71 -13.65 10.99
C ARG A 133 0.33 -14.22 10.70
N ASP A 134 -0.57 -13.34 10.28
CA ASP A 134 -1.98 -13.67 10.14
C ASP A 134 -2.19 -14.59 8.93
N TRP A 135 -1.46 -14.38 7.83
CA TRP A 135 -1.45 -15.30 6.68
C TRP A 135 -0.95 -16.70 7.06
N ILE A 136 0.14 -16.79 7.83
CA ILE A 136 0.65 -18.07 8.33
C ILE A 136 -0.44 -18.76 9.16
N ASN A 137 -1.06 -18.03 10.09
CA ASN A 137 -2.10 -18.56 10.98
C ASN A 137 -3.40 -18.92 10.24
N GLN A 138 -3.68 -18.32 9.08
CA GLN A 138 -4.76 -18.71 8.16
C GLN A 138 -4.45 -20.00 7.35
N GLY A 139 -3.31 -20.62 7.61
CA GLY A 139 -2.88 -21.86 6.96
C GLY A 139 -1.98 -21.65 5.75
N ALA A 140 -1.35 -20.47 5.62
CA ALA A 140 -0.32 -20.17 4.62
C ALA A 140 -0.70 -20.60 3.19
N LYS A 141 -1.95 -20.33 2.78
CA LYS A 141 -2.48 -20.76 1.49
C LYS A 141 -1.90 -19.92 0.36
N ASN A 142 -1.73 -20.53 -0.82
CA ASN A 142 -1.38 -19.81 -2.06
C ASN A 142 -2.61 -19.11 -2.66
N THR A 143 -3.09 -18.09 -1.97
CA THR A 143 -4.29 -17.33 -2.33
C THR A 143 -3.99 -16.23 -3.34
N ASP A 144 -4.79 -16.17 -4.39
CA ASP A 144 -4.72 -15.22 -5.51
C ASP A 144 -6.09 -14.56 -5.70
N CYS A 145 -6.60 -13.93 -4.64
CA CYS A 145 -7.93 -13.33 -4.54
C CYS A 145 -7.83 -11.90 -4.03
N GLY A 146 -8.98 -11.18 -4.08
CA GLY A 146 -9.47 -9.75 -4.17
C GLY A 146 -9.89 -8.84 -2.97
N VAL A 147 -9.34 -7.68 -2.68
CA VAL A 147 -9.99 -6.56 -1.99
C VAL A 147 -10.60 -5.69 -3.09
N PRO A 148 -11.89 -5.34 -2.95
CA PRO A 148 -12.57 -4.49 -3.89
C PRO A 148 -11.82 -3.18 -4.19
N CYS A 149 -11.95 -2.72 -5.43
CA CYS A 149 -11.37 -1.49 -5.92
C CYS A 149 -12.48 -0.64 -6.55
N ASP A 150 -12.36 0.68 -6.44
CA ASP A 150 -13.21 1.65 -7.15
C ASP A 150 -12.30 2.56 -7.99
N PRO A 151 -12.38 2.51 -9.33
CA PRO A 151 -11.48 3.28 -10.18
C PRO A 151 -11.71 4.79 -10.10
N SER A 152 -12.82 5.25 -9.48
CA SER A 152 -13.11 6.67 -9.25
C SER A 152 -12.44 7.23 -7.99
N VAL A 153 -11.91 6.38 -7.12
CA VAL A 153 -11.13 6.77 -5.94
C VAL A 153 -9.65 6.80 -6.34
N PHE A 154 -9.10 7.98 -6.59
CA PHE A 154 -7.71 8.10 -7.09
C PHE A 154 -6.98 9.36 -6.58
N THR A 155 -7.37 9.92 -5.43
CA THR A 155 -6.61 11.02 -4.83
C THR A 155 -5.19 10.57 -4.48
N PHE A 156 -4.23 11.49 -4.53
CA PHE A 156 -2.84 11.15 -4.30
C PHE A 156 -2.62 10.64 -2.88
N SER A 157 -2.99 11.42 -1.88
CA SER A 157 -2.82 11.11 -0.47
C SER A 157 -3.71 9.94 -0.01
N GLY A 158 -4.91 9.81 -0.59
CA GLY A 158 -5.91 8.84 -0.16
C GLY A 158 -5.76 7.46 -0.80
N GLN A 159 -5.20 7.36 -2.01
CA GLN A 159 -5.16 6.09 -2.73
C GLN A 159 -3.86 5.83 -3.48
N ILE A 160 -3.35 6.79 -4.26
CA ILE A 160 -2.20 6.52 -5.15
C ILE A 160 -0.91 6.38 -4.35
N PHE A 161 -0.66 7.30 -3.43
CA PHE A 161 0.55 7.27 -2.61
C PHE A 161 0.58 6.04 -1.70
N PRO A 162 -0.47 5.71 -0.93
CA PRO A 162 -0.50 4.46 -0.17
C PRO A 162 -0.21 3.22 -1.03
N MET A 163 -0.85 3.11 -2.21
CA MET A 163 -0.61 2.02 -3.15
C MET A 163 0.88 1.93 -3.56
N LEU A 164 1.48 3.04 -4.02
CA LEU A 164 2.89 3.02 -4.42
C LEU A 164 3.83 2.69 -3.25
N GLN A 165 3.47 3.12 -2.04
CA GLN A 165 4.25 2.82 -0.84
C GLN A 165 4.15 1.34 -0.45
N ASP A 166 2.97 0.74 -0.60
CA ASP A 166 2.72 -0.65 -0.20
C ASP A 166 3.31 -1.67 -1.20
N TYR A 167 3.15 -1.45 -2.51
CA TYR A 167 3.60 -2.42 -3.53
C TYR A 167 4.96 -2.13 -4.12
N CYS A 168 5.35 -0.86 -4.20
CA CYS A 168 6.46 -0.46 -5.06
C CYS A 168 7.66 0.05 -4.28
N ALA A 169 7.45 0.74 -3.16
CA ALA A 169 8.52 1.40 -2.42
C ALA A 169 9.50 0.44 -1.72
N GLY A 170 9.20 -0.87 -1.65
CA GLY A 170 10.17 -1.85 -1.18
C GLY A 170 11.41 -1.95 -2.09
N CYS A 171 11.24 -1.84 -3.40
CA CYS A 171 12.34 -1.77 -4.39
C CYS A 171 12.60 -0.34 -4.91
N HIS A 172 11.60 0.54 -4.84
CA HIS A 172 11.61 1.89 -5.40
C HIS A 172 11.40 2.99 -4.33
N GLY A 173 11.83 2.77 -3.11
CA GLY A 173 11.71 3.70 -1.98
C GLY A 173 12.90 4.64 -1.83
N ASN A 174 13.02 5.28 -0.66
CA ASN A 174 14.17 6.16 -0.37
C ASN A 174 15.48 5.38 -0.24
N ASN A 175 15.41 4.20 0.41
CA ASN A 175 16.59 3.42 0.79
C ASN A 175 17.05 2.46 -0.31
N ARG A 176 16.16 2.14 -1.27
CA ARG A 176 16.43 1.26 -2.40
C ARG A 176 15.70 1.81 -3.62
N GLN A 177 16.43 2.11 -4.68
CA GLN A 177 15.96 2.82 -5.87
C GLN A 177 16.30 2.02 -7.12
N ASP A 178 15.80 0.79 -7.19
CA ASP A 178 16.08 -0.12 -8.31
C ASP A 178 15.70 0.56 -9.63
N GLY A 179 16.59 0.48 -10.62
CA GLY A 179 16.42 1.18 -11.90
C GLY A 179 16.47 2.71 -11.81
N GLY A 180 16.97 3.28 -10.70
CA GLY A 180 17.01 4.73 -10.48
C GLY A 180 15.65 5.37 -10.19
N VAL A 181 14.64 4.55 -9.85
CA VAL A 181 13.27 5.00 -9.59
C VAL A 181 13.07 5.20 -8.09
N ASN A 182 12.53 6.35 -7.72
CA ASN A 182 12.16 6.69 -6.35
C ASN A 182 10.67 7.12 -6.33
N LEU A 183 9.86 6.47 -5.50
CA LEU A 183 8.43 6.69 -5.36
C LEU A 183 8.05 7.26 -3.99
N SER A 184 9.02 7.74 -3.21
CA SER A 184 8.81 8.15 -1.82
C SER A 184 8.13 9.51 -1.62
N SER A 185 7.91 10.27 -2.70
CA SER A 185 7.30 11.59 -2.65
C SER A 185 6.57 11.92 -3.93
N HIS A 186 5.57 12.81 -3.84
CA HIS A 186 4.84 13.30 -5.01
C HIS A 186 5.76 13.82 -6.11
N ALA A 187 6.78 14.60 -5.74
CA ALA A 187 7.72 15.19 -6.70
C ALA A 187 8.52 14.11 -7.46
N ASN A 188 8.96 13.05 -6.77
CA ASN A 188 9.72 11.96 -7.40
C ASN A 188 8.81 11.10 -8.29
N ILE A 189 7.59 10.80 -7.82
CA ILE A 189 6.59 10.07 -8.60
C ILE A 189 6.21 10.87 -9.86
N LEU A 190 6.07 12.19 -9.76
CA LEU A 190 5.72 13.01 -10.92
C LEU A 190 6.79 12.94 -12.03
N ALA A 191 8.06 12.70 -11.69
CA ALA A 191 9.11 12.48 -12.69
C ALA A 191 8.87 11.18 -13.50
N THR A 192 8.41 10.11 -12.85
CA THR A 192 8.10 8.81 -13.50
C THR A 192 6.76 8.82 -14.25
N VAL A 193 5.86 9.74 -13.88
CA VAL A 193 4.65 10.04 -14.67
C VAL A 193 5.03 10.78 -15.95
N ARG A 194 5.86 11.83 -15.85
CA ARG A 194 6.22 12.69 -16.99
C ARG A 194 7.00 11.98 -18.09
N ASN A 195 7.82 10.99 -17.74
CA ASN A 195 8.56 10.18 -18.71
C ASN A 195 7.78 8.91 -19.14
N GLY A 196 6.55 8.72 -18.65
CA GLY A 196 5.68 7.59 -18.99
C GLY A 196 6.03 6.27 -18.32
N THR A 197 7.12 6.19 -17.55
CA THR A 197 7.60 4.90 -17.03
C THR A 197 6.67 4.30 -16.00
N LEU A 198 5.99 5.11 -15.18
CA LEU A 198 5.10 4.59 -14.14
C LEU A 198 3.96 3.76 -14.76
N LEU A 199 3.19 4.35 -15.68
CA LEU A 199 2.05 3.67 -16.28
C LEU A 199 2.48 2.54 -17.22
N GLY A 200 3.54 2.74 -18.01
CA GLY A 200 4.04 1.71 -18.92
C GLY A 200 4.56 0.47 -18.18
N ALA A 201 5.25 0.65 -17.06
CA ALA A 201 5.80 -0.45 -16.26
C ALA A 201 4.70 -1.27 -15.55
N ILE A 202 3.72 -0.60 -14.91
CA ILE A 202 2.64 -1.32 -14.19
C ILE A 202 1.65 -1.99 -15.14
N ARG A 203 1.55 -1.51 -16.39
CA ARG A 203 0.81 -2.19 -17.48
C ARG A 203 1.62 -3.27 -18.18
N GLN A 204 2.89 -3.43 -17.79
CA GLN A 204 3.84 -4.38 -18.38
C GLN A 204 3.94 -4.25 -19.91
N GLU A 205 3.92 -3.02 -20.42
CA GLU A 205 4.03 -2.75 -21.85
C GLU A 205 5.42 -3.15 -22.38
N PRO A 206 5.54 -3.66 -23.63
CA PRO A 206 6.80 -4.23 -24.13
C PRO A 206 8.03 -3.29 -24.13
N SER A 207 7.81 -1.98 -24.09
CA SER A 207 8.88 -0.96 -24.07
C SER A 207 9.35 -0.58 -22.67
N PHE A 208 8.78 -1.18 -21.62
CA PHE A 208 9.08 -0.86 -20.23
C PHE A 208 9.47 -2.13 -19.47
N ALA A 209 10.25 -1.97 -18.40
CA ALA A 209 10.47 -3.06 -17.47
C ALA A 209 9.14 -3.40 -16.79
N SER A 210 8.71 -4.66 -16.87
CA SER A 210 7.48 -5.13 -16.23
C SER A 210 7.59 -4.99 -14.72
N MET A 211 6.62 -4.31 -14.10
CA MET A 211 6.54 -4.14 -12.65
C MET A 211 5.16 -4.57 -12.13
N PRO A 212 5.09 -5.29 -11.00
CA PRO A 212 6.22 -5.86 -10.24
C PRO A 212 6.96 -6.96 -11.04
N PRO A 213 8.26 -7.21 -10.78
CA PRO A 213 9.05 -8.18 -11.53
C PRO A 213 8.72 -9.64 -11.17
N LEU A 214 8.13 -9.85 -9.99
CA LEU A 214 7.67 -11.12 -9.45
C LEU A 214 6.33 -10.90 -8.74
N GLY A 215 5.51 -11.94 -8.72
CA GLY A 215 4.14 -11.87 -8.21
C GLY A 215 3.13 -11.44 -9.26
N SER A 216 1.90 -11.17 -8.81
CA SER A 216 0.81 -10.78 -9.70
C SER A 216 0.92 -9.30 -10.08
N ALA A 217 0.58 -8.99 -11.33
CA ALA A 217 0.42 -7.61 -11.78
C ALA A 217 -0.69 -6.91 -10.98
N LEU A 218 -0.63 -5.58 -10.88
CA LEU A 218 -1.75 -4.81 -10.35
C LEU A 218 -3.02 -5.14 -11.13
N SER A 219 -4.14 -5.24 -10.42
CA SER A 219 -5.43 -5.41 -11.09
C SER A 219 -5.77 -4.25 -12.02
N GLU A 220 -6.56 -4.52 -13.07
CA GLU A 220 -6.99 -3.51 -14.04
C GLU A 220 -7.64 -2.29 -13.39
N CYS A 221 -8.40 -2.49 -12.30
CA CYS A 221 -8.98 -1.38 -11.55
C CYS A 221 -7.92 -0.48 -10.90
N ARG A 222 -6.87 -1.05 -10.29
CA ARG A 222 -5.78 -0.29 -9.67
C ARG A 222 -4.93 0.43 -10.72
N VAL A 223 -4.67 -0.23 -11.85
CA VAL A 223 -4.08 0.42 -13.03
C VAL A 223 -4.97 1.57 -13.50
N ALA A 224 -6.29 1.40 -13.49
CA ALA A 224 -7.23 2.47 -13.82
C ALA A 224 -7.21 3.62 -12.80
N GLN A 225 -7.03 3.38 -11.50
CA GLN A 225 -6.84 4.45 -10.51
C GLN A 225 -5.59 5.29 -10.82
N VAL A 226 -4.44 4.63 -11.08
CA VAL A 226 -3.20 5.33 -11.46
C VAL A 226 -3.38 6.10 -12.76
N ARG A 227 -4.00 5.48 -13.78
CA ARG A 227 -4.31 6.13 -15.06
C ARG A 227 -5.22 7.34 -14.88
N ASN A 228 -6.32 7.22 -14.14
CA ASN A 228 -7.27 8.30 -13.89
C ASN A 228 -6.64 9.45 -13.12
N TRP A 229 -5.78 9.16 -12.14
CA TRP A 229 -5.00 10.18 -11.43
C TRP A 229 -4.03 10.92 -12.36
N ILE A 230 -3.31 10.20 -13.23
CA ILE A 230 -2.43 10.80 -14.24
C ILE A 230 -3.22 11.67 -15.21
N GLU A 231 -4.36 11.19 -15.72
CA GLU A 231 -5.25 11.93 -16.63
C GLU A 231 -5.84 13.19 -15.97
N ALA A 232 -6.07 13.17 -14.66
CA ALA A 232 -6.48 14.33 -13.87
C ALA A 232 -5.33 15.34 -13.62
N GLY A 233 -4.14 15.13 -14.18
CA GLY A 233 -2.98 16.00 -14.05
C GLY A 233 -2.05 15.64 -12.88
N ALA A 234 -2.17 14.42 -12.34
CA ALA A 234 -1.41 13.93 -11.19
C ALA A 234 -1.43 14.89 -9.98
N PRO A 235 -2.61 15.39 -9.55
CA PRO A 235 -2.72 16.36 -8.46
C PRO A 235 -2.16 15.80 -7.15
N ASN A 236 -1.55 16.65 -6.32
CA ASN A 236 -1.14 16.31 -4.96
C ASN A 236 -2.29 16.62 -3.98
N ASN A 237 -3.32 15.76 -3.97
CA ASN A 237 -4.59 15.97 -3.27
C ASN A 237 -4.99 14.80 -2.36
#